data_AF-A0A705I0N9-F1
#
_entry.id   AF-A0A705I0N9-F1
#
_cell.length_a   1.000
_cell.length_b   1.000
_cell.length_c   1.000
_cell.angle_alpha   90.00
_cell.angle_beta   90.00
_cell.angle_gamma   90.00
#
_symmetry.space_group_name_H-M   'P 1'
#
loop_
_entity.id
_entity.type
_entity.pdbx_description
1 polymer ?
#
loop_
_entity_poly.entity_id
_entity_poly.type
_entity_poly.pdbx_seq_one_letter_code
_entity_poly.pdbx_strand_id
1 'polypeptide(L)'
;HINAVSGSFTGEINATSGKFSGVIEAREFVGDICGSKVMQGVSIRETNDERSTSTRYTDSATYQIGKTITVMANCERNGGSGAITVTININGQVKTAEVIPYTAGLPAMYQTVVFSVYTTSPVVDISVSLRVRGQYTTSASVWPLVMVSRSGNNFTN
;
A
#
# COMPACT_ATOMS: atom_id res chain seq x y z
N HIS A 1 15.84 -5.14 39.35
CA HIS A 1 14.63 -5.68 38.70
C HIS A 1 13.50 -4.70 38.98
N ILE A 2 12.96 -4.04 37.95
CA ILE A 2 11.82 -3.12 38.09
C ILE A 2 10.56 -3.91 37.71
N ASN A 3 9.56 -3.96 38.60
CA ASN A 3 8.25 -4.55 38.32
C ASN A 3 7.19 -3.53 38.73
N ALA A 4 6.46 -3.01 37.74
CA ALA A 4 5.36 -2.07 37.95
C ALA A 4 4.09 -2.68 37.38
N VAL A 5 3.05 -2.81 38.22
CA VAL A 5 1.74 -3.34 37.81
C VAL A 5 0.86 -2.23 37.21
N SER A 6 1.06 -0.98 37.65
CA SER A 6 0.46 0.23 37.09
C SER A 6 1.29 1.46 37.48
N GLY A 7 1.17 2.55 36.72
CA GLY A 7 1.85 3.81 37.01
C GLY A 7 2.35 4.55 35.77
N SER A 8 3.04 5.66 35.98
CA SER A 8 3.78 6.39 34.96
C SER A 8 5.26 6.39 35.32
N PHE A 9 6.12 6.25 34.32
CA PHE A 9 7.56 6.37 34.47
C PHE A 9 8.04 7.60 33.72
N THR A 10 8.91 8.39 34.35
CA THR A 10 9.59 9.53 33.74
C THR A 10 11.08 9.40 34.00
N GLY A 11 11.87 9.27 32.94
CA GLY A 11 13.31 9.05 33.03
C GLY A 11 13.82 8.29 31.81
N GLU A 12 15.04 7.78 31.92
CA GLU A 12 15.70 6.99 30.88
C GLU A 12 15.70 5.50 31.27
N ILE A 13 15.39 4.63 30.30
CA ILE A 13 15.50 3.18 30.46
C ILE A 13 16.58 2.68 29.52
N ASN A 14 17.70 2.23 30.09
CA ASN A 14 18.79 1.60 29.35
C ASN A 14 18.65 0.07 29.45
N ALA A 15 18.21 -0.56 28.37
CA ALA A 15 18.13 -2.02 28.26
C ALA A 15 19.11 -2.50 27.18
N THR A 16 19.98 -3.45 27.53
CA THR A 16 20.89 -4.10 26.56
C THR A 16 20.17 -5.18 25.73
N SER A 17 19.00 -5.63 26.18
CA SER A 17 18.07 -6.50 25.47
C SER A 17 16.69 -6.42 26.13
N GLY A 18 15.62 -6.77 25.40
CA GLY A 18 14.27 -6.78 25.94
C GLY A 18 13.19 -6.81 24.86
N LYS A 19 11.93 -6.93 25.27
CA LYS A 19 10.75 -6.78 24.40
C LYS A 19 9.81 -5.77 25.04
N PHE A 20 9.25 -4.89 24.21
CA PHE A 20 8.17 -3.99 24.59
C PHE A 20 6.88 -4.48 23.95
N SER A 21 5.76 -4.37 24.66
CA SER A 21 4.43 -4.76 24.16
C SER A 21 3.42 -3.65 24.46
N GLY A 22 2.52 -3.37 23.52
CA GLY A 22 1.50 -2.33 23.64
C GLY A 22 1.67 -1.21 22.61
N VAL A 23 1.05 -0.07 22.86
CA VAL A 23 1.24 1.15 22.06
C VAL A 23 2.54 1.81 22.50
N ILE A 24 3.45 2.01 21.55
CA ILE A 24 4.71 2.73 21.77
C ILE A 24 4.65 4.00 20.94
N GLU A 25 4.71 5.14 21.61
CA GLU A 25 4.88 6.44 20.97
C GLU A 25 6.32 6.90 21.23
N ALA A 26 7.04 7.18 20.15
CA ALA A 26 8.43 7.64 20.22
C ALA A 26 8.60 8.90 19.39
N ARG A 27 9.34 9.88 19.92
CA ARG A 27 9.71 11.09 19.16
C ARG A 27 10.69 10.76 18.02
N GLU A 28 11.56 9.78 18.25
CA GLU A 28 12.51 9.26 17.30
C GLU A 28 12.56 7.74 17.44
N PHE A 29 12.58 7.03 16.30
CA PHE A 29 12.73 5.59 16.26
C PHE A 29 13.91 5.25 15.36
N VAL A 30 14.90 4.57 15.92
CA VAL A 30 16.08 4.10 15.18
C VAL A 30 15.81 2.68 14.74
N GLY A 31 15.43 2.51 13.48
CA GLY A 31 15.18 1.21 12.87
C GLY A 31 14.32 1.30 11.62
N ASP A 32 14.11 0.15 10.98
CA ASP A 32 13.28 0.05 9.79
C ASP A 32 11.80 -0.10 10.17
N ILE A 33 10.94 0.69 9.54
CA ILE A 33 9.50 0.67 9.77
C ILE A 33 8.79 0.48 8.43
N CYS A 34 7.85 -0.47 8.36
CA CYS A 34 6.91 -0.60 7.26
C CYS A 34 5.48 -0.65 7.82
N GLY A 35 4.73 0.44 7.62
CA GLY A 35 3.29 0.46 7.88
C GLY A 35 2.53 0.03 6.63
N SER A 36 1.53 -0.84 6.76
CA SER A 36 0.76 -1.32 5.60
C SER A 36 -0.74 -1.17 5.79
N LYS A 37 -1.46 -0.91 4.70
CA LYS A 37 -2.92 -0.87 4.65
C LYS A 37 -3.44 -1.58 3.41
N VAL A 38 -4.34 -2.54 3.61
CA VAL A 38 -5.15 -3.09 2.51
C VAL A 38 -6.27 -2.09 2.22
N MET A 39 -6.37 -1.65 0.98
CA MET A 39 -7.47 -0.80 0.52
C MET A 39 -8.69 -1.66 0.17
N GLN A 40 -9.88 -1.07 0.26
CA GLN A 40 -11.09 -1.72 -0.24
C GLN A 40 -10.91 -2.01 -1.73
N GLY A 41 -11.10 -3.27 -2.14
CA GLY A 41 -11.04 -3.63 -3.54
C GLY A 41 -12.27 -3.18 -4.33
N VAL A 42 -12.11 -3.09 -5.64
CA VAL A 42 -13.20 -2.80 -6.57
C VAL A 42 -13.26 -3.88 -7.65
N SER A 43 -14.47 -4.17 -8.11
CA SER A 43 -14.72 -5.15 -9.17
C SER A 43 -15.69 -4.60 -10.21
N ILE A 44 -15.44 -4.94 -11.46
CA ILE A 44 -16.27 -4.60 -12.63
C ILE A 44 -16.80 -5.90 -13.23
N ARG A 45 -18.10 -5.91 -13.58
CA ARG A 45 -18.75 -6.99 -14.33
C ARG A 45 -19.39 -6.50 -15.63
N GLU A 46 -19.27 -5.21 -15.91
CA GLU A 46 -19.91 -4.53 -17.03
C GLU A 46 -18.91 -4.24 -18.15
N THR A 47 -19.42 -3.90 -19.33
CA THR A 47 -18.60 -3.47 -20.45
C THR A 47 -18.29 -1.98 -20.34
N ASN A 48 -17.04 -1.58 -20.61
CA ASN A 48 -16.63 -0.16 -20.66
C ASN A 48 -16.89 0.61 -19.35
N ASP A 49 -16.50 0.03 -18.22
CA ASP A 49 -16.63 0.64 -16.88
C ASP A 49 -15.24 1.02 -16.31
N GLU A 50 -15.22 1.96 -15.38
CA GLU A 50 -14.05 2.34 -14.59
C GLU A 50 -14.46 2.55 -13.14
N ARG A 51 -13.75 1.87 -12.23
CA ARG A 51 -13.98 1.97 -10.79
C ARG A 51 -12.68 2.28 -10.08
N SER A 52 -12.76 3.04 -9.00
CA SER A 52 -11.60 3.43 -8.21
C SER A 52 -11.82 3.25 -6.72
N THR A 53 -10.72 3.04 -6.02
CA THR A 53 -10.63 3.07 -4.57
C THR A 53 -9.50 4.02 -4.17
N SER A 54 -9.64 4.66 -3.02
CA SER A 54 -8.68 5.65 -2.55
C SER A 54 -8.46 5.58 -1.05
N THR A 55 -7.29 6.01 -0.62
CA THR A 55 -6.97 6.18 0.79
C THR A 55 -6.02 7.36 0.97
N ARG A 56 -5.91 7.82 2.21
CA ARG A 56 -5.00 8.89 2.62
C ARG A 56 -4.06 8.34 3.67
N TYR A 57 -2.77 8.53 3.44
CA TYR A 57 -1.78 8.40 4.48
C TYR A 57 -1.52 9.78 5.10
N THR A 58 -1.67 9.88 6.42
CA THR A 58 -1.29 11.04 7.21
C THR A 58 -0.13 10.65 8.11
N ASP A 59 0.99 11.31 7.92
CA ASP A 59 2.18 11.12 8.73
C ASP A 59 1.96 11.70 10.13
N SER A 60 2.17 10.90 11.17
CA SER A 60 2.09 11.35 12.56
C SER A 60 3.37 12.03 13.04
N ALA A 61 4.44 12.01 12.23
CA ALA A 61 5.70 12.66 12.58
C ALA A 61 5.55 14.19 12.62
N THR A 62 6.19 14.82 13.61
CA THR A 62 6.21 16.29 13.77
C THR A 62 7.08 16.98 12.72
N TYR A 63 7.97 16.23 12.06
CA TYR A 63 8.89 16.71 11.04
C TYR A 63 8.71 15.93 9.74
N GLN A 64 9.04 16.56 8.61
CA GLN A 64 8.99 15.91 7.30
C GLN A 64 10.14 14.92 7.14
N ILE A 65 9.85 13.65 7.40
CA ILE A 65 10.82 12.56 7.23
C ILE A 65 10.56 11.91 5.86
N GLY A 66 11.66 11.65 5.13
CA GLY A 66 11.64 10.92 3.88
C GLY A 66 11.05 9.52 4.05
N LYS A 67 10.17 9.13 3.13
CA LYS A 67 9.47 7.84 3.14
C LYS A 67 9.22 7.39 1.72
N THR A 68 9.09 6.09 1.53
CA THR A 68 8.67 5.51 0.26
C THR A 68 7.25 4.96 0.40
N ILE A 69 6.35 5.46 -0.44
CA ILE A 69 5.01 4.93 -0.58
C ILE A 69 5.06 3.91 -1.71
N THR A 70 4.76 2.65 -1.42
CA THR A 70 4.64 1.58 -2.42
C THR A 70 3.19 1.12 -2.48
N VAL A 71 2.61 1.10 -3.67
CA VAL A 71 1.29 0.56 -3.92
C VAL A 71 1.42 -0.68 -4.80
N MET A 72 0.87 -1.80 -4.32
CA MET A 72 0.71 -3.03 -5.07
C MET A 72 -0.76 -3.21 -5.41
N ALA A 73 -1.14 -2.97 -6.65
CA ALA A 73 -2.48 -3.24 -7.15
C ALA A 73 -2.56 -4.70 -7.61
N ASN A 74 -3.06 -5.57 -6.73
CA ASN A 74 -3.26 -6.98 -7.04
C ASN A 74 -4.52 -7.14 -7.87
N CYS A 75 -4.37 -7.54 -9.11
CA CYS A 75 -5.44 -7.61 -10.08
C CYS A 75 -5.81 -9.06 -10.30
N GLU A 76 -7.09 -9.35 -10.19
CA GLU A 76 -7.66 -10.60 -10.67
C GLU A 76 -8.46 -10.32 -11.92
N ARG A 77 -8.33 -11.22 -12.87
CA ARG A 77 -9.24 -11.29 -13.98
C ARG A 77 -9.85 -12.67 -14.13
N ASN A 78 -11.17 -12.68 -14.17
CA ASN A 78 -11.99 -13.81 -14.54
C ASN A 78 -12.67 -13.47 -15.88
N GLY A 79 -12.40 -14.27 -16.92
CA GLY A 79 -13.10 -14.20 -18.21
C GLY A 79 -12.97 -12.89 -19.02
N GLY A 80 -13.78 -12.75 -20.06
CA GLY A 80 -13.88 -11.57 -20.94
C GLY A 80 -12.81 -11.45 -22.03
N SER A 81 -13.05 -10.58 -23.02
CA SER A 81 -12.09 -10.18 -24.06
C SER A 81 -11.61 -8.73 -23.84
N GLY A 82 -10.40 -8.40 -24.32
CA GLY A 82 -9.77 -7.08 -24.12
C GLY A 82 -8.85 -7.05 -22.90
N ALA A 83 -8.12 -5.97 -22.67
CA ALA A 83 -7.24 -5.84 -21.50
C ALA A 83 -7.94 -5.06 -20.35
N ILE A 84 -7.46 -5.23 -19.12
CA ILE A 84 -7.77 -4.27 -18.05
C ILE A 84 -6.66 -3.24 -17.99
N THR A 85 -7.01 -1.98 -17.78
CA THR A 85 -6.07 -0.93 -17.45
C THR A 85 -6.13 -0.68 -15.95
N VAL A 86 -4.97 -0.63 -15.30
CA VAL A 86 -4.87 -0.27 -13.89
C VAL A 86 -4.05 1.00 -13.78
N THR A 87 -4.58 1.99 -13.07
CA THR A 87 -3.90 3.25 -12.84
C THR A 87 -3.68 3.42 -11.35
N ILE A 88 -2.43 3.61 -10.94
CA ILE A 88 -2.04 3.94 -9.58
C ILE A 88 -1.65 5.43 -9.57
N ASN A 89 -2.25 6.20 -8.66
CA ASN A 89 -1.87 7.58 -8.38
C ASN A 89 -1.37 7.69 -6.93
N ILE A 90 -0.18 8.24 -6.76
CA ILE A 90 0.41 8.59 -5.47
C ILE A 90 0.71 10.09 -5.49
N ASN A 91 -0.17 10.87 -4.87
CA ASN A 91 -0.06 12.32 -4.71
C ASN A 91 0.23 13.07 -6.02
N GLY A 92 -0.47 12.70 -7.10
CA GLY A 92 -0.34 13.29 -8.43
C GLY A 92 0.68 12.59 -9.34
N GLN A 93 1.54 11.73 -8.80
CA GLN A 93 2.42 10.87 -9.60
C GLN A 93 1.64 9.63 -10.05
N VAL A 94 1.63 9.34 -11.35
CA VAL A 94 0.75 8.32 -11.92
C VAL A 94 1.54 7.25 -12.66
N LYS A 95 1.18 5.98 -12.41
CA LYS A 95 1.56 4.84 -13.25
C LYS A 95 0.31 4.18 -13.80
N THR A 96 0.24 4.02 -15.11
CA THR A 96 -0.79 3.24 -15.79
C THR A 96 -0.15 1.98 -16.38
N ALA A 97 -0.78 0.83 -16.19
CA ALA A 97 -0.35 -0.42 -16.77
C ALA A 97 -1.53 -1.15 -17.41
N GLU A 98 -1.27 -1.80 -18.54
CA GLU A 98 -2.18 -2.77 -19.10
C GLU A 98 -1.85 -4.14 -18.52
N VAL A 99 -2.86 -4.82 -18.01
CA VAL A 99 -2.73 -6.18 -17.49
C VAL A 99 -3.31 -7.12 -18.56
N ILE A 100 -2.47 -8.08 -18.97
CA ILE A 100 -2.59 -8.88 -20.20
C ILE A 100 -3.99 -9.51 -20.39
N PRO A 101 -4.46 -9.65 -21.63
CA PRO A 101 -5.72 -10.31 -21.96
C PRO A 101 -5.87 -11.72 -21.39
N TYR A 102 -7.08 -12.04 -20.92
CA TYR A 102 -7.51 -13.41 -20.64
C TYR A 102 -7.50 -14.21 -21.94
N THR A 103 -6.98 -15.43 -21.88
CA THR A 103 -7.12 -16.41 -22.96
C THR A 103 -8.22 -17.40 -22.59
N ALA A 104 -9.20 -17.55 -23.47
CA ALA A 104 -10.33 -18.46 -23.27
C ALA A 104 -9.86 -19.88 -22.94
N GLY A 105 -10.44 -20.46 -21.89
CA GLY A 105 -10.10 -21.81 -21.41
C GLY A 105 -8.98 -21.87 -20.37
N LEU A 106 -8.33 -20.75 -20.02
CA LEU A 106 -7.38 -20.68 -18.92
C LEU A 106 -8.08 -20.34 -17.57
N PRO A 107 -7.47 -20.67 -16.43
CA PRO A 107 -7.92 -20.22 -15.11
C PRO A 107 -7.87 -18.68 -14.95
N ALA A 108 -8.41 -18.21 -13.83
CA ALA A 108 -8.24 -16.84 -13.36
C ALA A 108 -6.78 -16.40 -13.43
N MET A 109 -6.52 -15.20 -13.96
CA MET A 109 -5.17 -14.65 -14.01
C MET A 109 -4.99 -13.62 -12.91
N TYR A 110 -3.92 -13.78 -12.12
CA TYR A 110 -3.51 -12.84 -11.09
C TYR A 110 -2.23 -12.13 -11.54
N GLN A 111 -2.26 -10.80 -11.56
CA GLN A 111 -1.11 -9.97 -11.90
C GLN A 111 -1.07 -8.76 -10.97
N THR A 112 0.13 -8.37 -10.53
CA THR A 112 0.31 -7.23 -9.63
C THR A 112 0.97 -6.09 -10.37
N VAL A 113 0.32 -4.94 -10.38
CA VAL A 113 0.93 -3.68 -10.83
C VAL A 113 1.53 -2.99 -9.62
N VAL A 114 2.83 -2.70 -9.67
CA VAL A 114 3.55 -2.04 -8.58
C VAL A 114 3.99 -0.64 -8.99
N PHE A 115 3.78 0.34 -8.11
CA PHE A 115 4.31 1.70 -8.26
C PHE A 115 4.79 2.21 -6.90
N SER A 116 5.94 2.88 -6.91
CA SER A 116 6.54 3.44 -5.69
C SER A 116 6.97 4.87 -5.92
N VAL A 117 6.75 5.72 -4.92
CA VAL A 117 7.13 7.14 -4.92
C VAL A 117 7.80 7.47 -3.59
N TYR A 118 8.98 8.07 -3.67
CA TYR A 118 9.62 8.70 -2.51
C TYR A 118 9.02 10.09 -2.28
N THR A 119 8.72 10.43 -1.03
CA THR A 119 8.19 11.74 -0.67
C THR A 119 8.52 12.11 0.77
N THR A 120 8.56 13.42 1.05
CA THR A 120 8.61 13.98 2.41
C THR A 120 7.26 14.55 2.84
N SER A 121 6.25 14.54 1.97
CA SER A 121 4.93 15.15 2.23
C SER A 121 4.27 14.55 3.48
N PRO A 122 3.70 15.37 4.38
CA PRO A 122 3.01 14.87 5.57
C PRO A 122 1.67 14.19 5.24
N VAL A 123 1.07 14.54 4.11
CA VAL A 123 -0.18 13.94 3.63
C VAL A 123 0.06 13.40 2.21
N VAL A 124 -0.36 12.16 1.99
CA VAL A 124 -0.26 11.49 0.68
C VAL A 124 -1.62 10.91 0.34
N ASP A 125 -2.26 11.48 -0.67
CA ASP A 125 -3.47 10.92 -1.26
C ASP A 125 -3.09 9.84 -2.28
N ILE A 126 -3.75 8.68 -2.18
CA ILE A 126 -3.44 7.49 -2.96
C ILE A 126 -4.75 6.99 -3.57
N SER A 127 -4.73 6.71 -4.88
CA SER A 127 -5.85 6.05 -5.54
C SER A 127 -5.38 4.98 -6.51
N VAL A 128 -6.24 3.98 -6.68
CA VAL A 128 -6.09 2.95 -7.70
C VAL A 128 -7.40 2.86 -8.48
N SER A 129 -7.32 3.01 -9.80
CA SER A 129 -8.44 2.74 -10.70
C SER A 129 -8.23 1.46 -11.48
N LEU A 130 -9.33 0.74 -11.67
CA LEU A 130 -9.48 -0.38 -12.57
C LEU A 130 -10.41 0.06 -13.69
N ARG A 131 -9.93 0.02 -14.92
CA ARG A 131 -10.71 0.32 -16.11
C ARG A 131 -10.75 -0.89 -17.02
N VAL A 132 -11.93 -1.11 -17.56
CA VAL A 132 -12.25 -2.15 -18.52
C VAL A 132 -12.61 -1.50 -19.84
N ARG A 133 -12.01 -1.95 -20.95
CA ARG A 133 -12.46 -1.63 -22.31
C ARG A 133 -12.72 -2.94 -23.04
N GLY A 134 -13.96 -3.18 -23.47
CA GLY A 134 -14.38 -4.46 -24.05
C GLY A 134 -15.40 -5.22 -23.19
N GLN A 135 -15.70 -6.46 -23.61
CA GLN A 135 -16.80 -7.26 -23.05
C GLN A 135 -16.30 -8.24 -21.98
N TYR A 136 -16.83 -8.13 -20.76
CA TYR A 136 -16.54 -9.03 -19.66
C TYR A 136 -17.66 -10.04 -19.47
N THR A 137 -17.29 -11.31 -19.33
CA THR A 137 -18.25 -12.39 -19.12
C THR A 137 -18.42 -12.77 -17.64
N THR A 138 -17.46 -12.42 -16.78
CA THR A 138 -17.55 -12.66 -15.33
C THR A 138 -17.11 -11.47 -14.49
N SER A 139 -15.81 -11.18 -14.34
CA SER A 139 -15.36 -9.99 -13.58
C SER A 139 -13.88 -9.65 -13.73
N ALA A 140 -13.56 -8.37 -13.63
CA ALA A 140 -12.23 -7.89 -13.27
C ALA A 140 -12.24 -7.29 -11.87
N SER A 141 -11.18 -7.50 -11.09
CA SER A 141 -11.07 -6.99 -9.71
C SER A 141 -9.67 -6.45 -9.43
N VAL A 142 -9.58 -5.46 -8.54
CA VAL A 142 -8.30 -5.00 -7.98
C VAL A 142 -8.40 -4.83 -6.47
N TRP A 143 -7.41 -5.32 -5.73
CA TRP A 143 -7.26 -5.15 -4.28
C TRP A 143 -5.88 -4.57 -3.95
N PRO A 144 -5.80 -3.25 -3.74
CA PRO A 144 -4.53 -2.60 -3.49
C PRO A 144 -4.01 -2.84 -2.07
N LEU A 145 -2.70 -3.05 -1.96
CA LEU A 145 -1.94 -2.93 -0.72
C LEU A 145 -1.08 -1.67 -0.80
N VAL A 146 -1.18 -0.80 0.19
CA VAL A 146 -0.28 0.33 0.39
C VAL A 146 0.72 -0.03 1.47
N MET A 147 2.00 0.24 1.22
CA MET A 147 3.07 0.18 2.19
C MET A 147 3.76 1.53 2.28
N VAL A 148 4.03 1.97 3.50
CA VAL A 148 4.82 3.16 3.81
C VAL A 148 6.05 2.70 4.54
N SER A 149 7.19 2.75 3.87
CA SER A 149 8.46 2.32 4.43
C SER A 149 9.39 3.50 4.75
N ARG A 150 10.12 3.34 5.85
CA ARG A 150 11.24 4.17 6.28
C ARG A 150 12.36 3.25 6.71
N SER A 151 13.59 3.59 6.37
CA SER A 151 14.76 2.90 6.86
C SER A 151 15.66 3.89 7.59
N GLY A 152 16.13 3.49 8.76
CA GLY A 152 17.17 4.22 9.52
C GLY A 152 18.58 3.75 9.17
N ASN A 153 18.71 2.72 8.33
CA ASN A 153 19.97 2.05 8.00
C ASN A 153 20.45 2.40 6.59
N ASN A 154 21.76 2.35 6.37
CA ASN A 154 22.36 2.47 5.05
C ASN A 154 22.50 1.08 4.41
N PHE A 155 21.95 0.90 3.20
CA PHE A 155 22.32 -0.24 2.36
C PHE A 155 23.74 0.00 1.83
N THR A 156 24.62 -0.97 2.00
CA THR A 156 25.97 -0.96 1.40
C THR A 156 26.00 -2.00 0.29
N ASN A 157 26.68 -1.68 -0.81
CA ASN A 157 26.88 -2.59 -1.95
C ASN A 157 27.99 -3.60 -1.67
#